data_AF-A0A6P4IDN7-F1
#
_entry.id   AF-A0A6P4IDN7-F1
#
_cell.length_a   1.000
_cell.length_b   1.000
_cell.length_c   1.000
_cell.angle_alpha   90.00
_cell.angle_beta   90.00
_cell.angle_gamma   90.00
#
_symmetry.space_group_name_H-M   'P 1'
#
loop_
_entity.id
_entity.type
_entity.pdbx_description
1 polymer ?
#
loop_
_entity_poly.entity_id
_entity_poly.type
_entity_poly.pdbx_seq_one_letter_code
_entity_poly.pdbx_strand_id
1 'polypeptide(L)'
;MDFLQRAQDQRLFNFTSEQMAAEHKYLAQFIITKALGKVIKQIETPATSVLLDDRKMAVVEQVQETCQQGLQALLDLDKKVFHVPPNVLLAQDLHFENTFTSEDEEQKTAQLEEMKIIFRENMAMLAQLKAEESKFAEMEDVLQKEIQMQEMAHEVCNSFNAGKISEFCNRIASDQPKATKI
;
A
#
# COMPACT_ATOMS: atom_id res chain seq x y z
N MET A 1 18.48 -33.13 -15.34
CA MET A 1 17.70 -31.89 -15.55
C MET A 1 16.99 -31.63 -14.25
N ASP A 2 17.47 -30.66 -13.48
CA ASP A 2 17.01 -30.43 -12.12
C ASP A 2 15.58 -29.89 -12.12
N PHE A 3 14.72 -30.52 -11.33
CA PHE A 3 13.33 -30.12 -11.12
C PHE A 3 13.20 -28.62 -10.78
N LEU A 4 14.19 -28.08 -10.06
CA LEU A 4 14.29 -26.67 -9.67
C LEU A 4 14.42 -25.73 -10.87
N GLN A 5 15.19 -26.09 -11.90
CA GLN A 5 15.35 -25.26 -13.10
C GLN A 5 14.04 -25.17 -13.88
N ARG A 6 13.33 -26.29 -14.03
CA ARG A 6 12.01 -26.30 -14.68
C ARG A 6 10.99 -25.47 -13.90
N ALA A 7 11.10 -25.43 -12.58
CA ALA A 7 10.23 -24.61 -11.74
C ALA A 7 10.50 -23.11 -11.95
N GLN A 8 11.76 -22.70 -12.15
CA GLN A 8 12.10 -21.32 -12.50
C GLN A 8 11.60 -20.95 -13.90
N ASP A 9 11.80 -21.84 -14.87
CA ASP A 9 11.28 -21.66 -16.24
C ASP A 9 9.76 -21.48 -16.21
N GLN A 10 9.05 -22.35 -15.47
CA GLN A 10 7.61 -22.26 -15.32
C GLN A 10 7.16 -20.99 -14.58
N ARG A 11 7.91 -20.50 -13.59
CA ARG A 11 7.58 -19.24 -12.89
C ARG A 11 7.73 -18.02 -13.80
N LEU A 12 8.71 -17.99 -14.68
CA LEU A 12 8.92 -16.86 -15.59
C LEU A 12 7.94 -16.91 -16.78
N PHE A 13 7.80 -18.06 -17.43
CA PHE A 13 7.05 -18.17 -18.68
C PHE A 13 5.59 -18.62 -18.49
N ASN A 14 5.21 -19.13 -17.32
CA ASN A 14 3.92 -19.77 -17.01
C ASN A 14 3.62 -21.07 -17.77
N PHE A 15 4.58 -21.56 -18.57
CA PHE A 15 4.50 -22.83 -19.27
C PHE A 15 5.89 -23.47 -19.35
N THR A 16 5.92 -24.75 -19.69
CA THR A 16 7.17 -25.49 -19.92
C THR A 16 7.44 -25.64 -21.42
N SER A 17 8.71 -25.77 -21.79
CA SER A 17 9.10 -26.09 -23.18
C SER A 17 8.48 -27.40 -23.68
N GLU A 18 8.22 -28.36 -22.79
CA GLU A 18 7.50 -29.61 -23.12
C GLU A 18 6.03 -29.36 -23.46
N GLN A 19 5.35 -28.45 -22.74
CA GLN A 19 3.98 -28.04 -23.06
C GLN A 19 3.91 -27.32 -24.40
N MET A 20 4.83 -26.38 -24.66
CA MET A 20 4.89 -25.70 -25.97
C MET A 20 5.15 -26.67 -27.12
N ALA A 21 6.05 -27.64 -26.94
CA ALA A 21 6.27 -28.66 -27.96
C ALA A 21 5.01 -29.52 -28.22
N ALA A 22 4.23 -29.82 -27.18
CA ALA A 22 2.96 -30.53 -27.34
C ALA A 22 1.92 -29.70 -28.11
N GLU A 23 1.82 -28.40 -27.80
CA GLU A 23 0.95 -27.45 -28.52
C GLU A 23 1.36 -27.31 -29.99
N HIS A 24 2.66 -27.19 -30.27
CA HIS A 24 3.19 -27.13 -31.64
C HIS A 24 2.85 -28.39 -32.43
N LYS A 25 2.99 -29.57 -31.82
CA LYS A 25 2.61 -30.85 -32.44
C LYS A 25 1.11 -30.90 -32.73
N TYR A 26 0.27 -30.49 -31.78
CA TYR A 26 -1.18 -30.43 -31.95
C TYR A 26 -1.59 -29.45 -33.06
N LEU A 27 -1.02 -28.25 -33.09
CA LEU A 27 -1.29 -27.24 -34.11
C LEU A 27 -0.90 -27.73 -35.51
N ALA A 28 0.26 -28.37 -35.65
CA ALA A 28 0.68 -28.96 -36.92
C ALA A 28 -0.33 -30.01 -37.40
N GLN A 29 -0.75 -30.92 -36.52
CA GLN A 29 -1.77 -31.92 -36.83
C GLN A 29 -3.11 -31.29 -37.24
N PHE A 30 -3.53 -30.27 -36.51
CA PHE A 30 -4.78 -29.55 -36.76
C PHE A 30 -4.77 -28.87 -38.13
N ILE A 31 -3.67 -28.19 -38.48
CA ILE A 31 -3.51 -27.52 -39.78
C ILE A 31 -3.53 -28.54 -40.92
N ILE A 32 -2.79 -29.64 -40.80
CA ILE A 32 -2.74 -30.71 -41.81
C ILE A 32 -4.14 -31.31 -42.01
N THR A 33 -4.82 -31.66 -40.92
CA THR A 33 -6.16 -32.26 -40.95
C THR A 33 -7.18 -31.31 -41.58
N LYS A 34 -7.10 -30.02 -41.27
CA LYS A 34 -7.98 -28.98 -41.82
C LYS A 34 -7.70 -28.73 -43.30
N ALA A 35 -6.44 -28.69 -43.71
CA ALA A 35 -6.04 -28.53 -45.11
C ALA A 35 -6.52 -29.71 -45.94
N LEU A 36 -6.27 -30.94 -45.50
CA LEU A 36 -6.76 -32.16 -46.16
C LEU A 36 -8.28 -32.21 -46.21
N GLY A 37 -8.96 -31.84 -45.12
CA GLY A 37 -10.42 -31.75 -45.12
C GLY A 37 -10.96 -30.72 -46.12
N LYS A 38 -10.25 -29.62 -46.35
CA LYS A 38 -10.63 -28.61 -47.35
C LYS A 38 -10.40 -29.12 -48.78
N VAL A 39 -9.32 -29.86 -49.01
CA VAL A 39 -9.03 -30.49 -50.31
C VAL A 39 -10.03 -31.60 -50.63
N ILE A 40 -10.35 -32.45 -49.65
CA ILE A 40 -11.37 -33.51 -49.79
C ILE A 40 -12.72 -32.91 -50.17
N LYS A 41 -13.15 -31.85 -49.47
CA LYS A 41 -14.40 -31.13 -49.79
C LYS A 41 -14.44 -30.51 -51.20
N GLN A 42 -13.29 -30.24 -51.81
CA GLN A 42 -13.22 -29.71 -53.18
C GLN A 42 -13.27 -30.82 -54.24
N ILE A 43 -12.95 -32.06 -53.87
CA ILE A 43 -12.83 -33.21 -54.78
C ILE A 43 -13.97 -34.22 -54.57
N GLU A 44 -14.71 -34.11 -53.47
CA GLU A 44 -15.72 -35.09 -53.07
C GLU A 44 -16.86 -35.22 -54.08
N THR A 45 -17.23 -36.47 -54.34
CA THR A 45 -18.49 -36.86 -54.98
C THR A 45 -19.22 -37.80 -54.03
N PRO A 46 -20.55 -37.93 -54.07
CA PRO A 46 -21.31 -38.74 -53.12
C PRO A 46 -20.92 -40.23 -53.09
N ALA A 47 -20.23 -40.73 -54.13
CA ALA A 47 -19.70 -42.09 -54.18
C ALA A 47 -18.28 -42.23 -53.58
N THR A 48 -17.51 -41.13 -53.48
CA THR A 48 -16.09 -41.16 -53.07
C THR A 48 -15.83 -40.56 -51.69
N SER A 49 -16.80 -39.87 -51.08
CA SER A 49 -16.65 -39.22 -49.77
C SER A 49 -16.20 -40.18 -48.66
N VAL A 50 -16.83 -41.35 -48.57
CA VAL A 50 -16.52 -42.37 -47.54
C VAL A 50 -15.08 -42.88 -47.69
N LEU A 51 -14.64 -43.18 -48.92
CA LEU A 51 -13.29 -43.69 -49.19
C LEU A 51 -12.19 -42.63 -48.94
N LEU A 52 -12.50 -41.35 -49.21
CA LEU A 52 -11.57 -40.25 -48.99
C LEU A 52 -11.41 -39.93 -47.50
N ASP A 53 -12.48 -40.03 -46.72
CA ASP A 53 -12.41 -39.87 -45.27
C ASP A 53 -11.64 -41.01 -44.58
N ASP A 54 -11.80 -42.26 -45.04
CA ASP A 54 -11.03 -43.40 -44.52
C ASP A 54 -9.52 -43.24 -44.79
N ARG A 55 -9.15 -42.69 -45.95
CA ARG A 55 -7.74 -42.48 -46.32
C ARG A 55 -7.12 -41.22 -45.74
N LYS A 56 -7.95 -40.26 -45.33
CA LYS A 56 -7.51 -39.00 -44.73
C LYS A 56 -6.59 -39.22 -43.54
N MET A 57 -6.97 -40.10 -42.61
CA MET A 57 -6.20 -40.35 -41.40
C MET A 57 -4.83 -40.98 -41.69
N ALA A 58 -4.76 -41.91 -42.64
CA ALA A 58 -3.49 -42.51 -43.07
C ALA A 58 -2.54 -41.47 -43.69
N VAL A 59 -3.07 -40.52 -44.46
CA VAL A 59 -2.26 -39.42 -45.03
C VAL A 59 -1.81 -38.45 -43.95
N VAL A 60 -2.65 -38.15 -42.95
CA VAL A 60 -2.25 -37.31 -41.81
C VAL A 60 -1.07 -37.94 -41.06
N GLU A 61 -1.13 -39.24 -40.77
CA GLU A 61 -0.04 -39.96 -40.09
C GLU A 61 1.27 -39.92 -40.89
N GLN A 62 1.21 -40.17 -42.19
CA GLN A 62 2.40 -40.14 -43.05
C GLN A 62 3.04 -38.74 -43.14
N VAL A 63 2.22 -37.69 -43.20
CA VAL A 63 2.71 -36.30 -43.18
C VAL A 63 3.31 -35.98 -41.81
N GLN A 64 2.71 -36.45 -40.72
CA GLN A 64 3.26 -36.27 -39.38
C GLN A 64 4.61 -36.94 -39.18
N GLU A 65 4.78 -38.18 -39.66
CA GLU A 65 6.07 -38.88 -39.63
C GLU A 65 7.15 -38.10 -40.37
N THR A 66 6.80 -37.54 -41.54
CA THR A 66 7.72 -36.72 -42.33
C THR A 66 8.08 -35.42 -41.59
N CYS A 67 7.13 -34.81 -40.88
CA CYS A 67 7.35 -33.58 -40.11
C CYS A 67 8.04 -33.81 -38.75
N GLN A 68 8.19 -35.06 -38.30
CA GLN A 68 8.70 -35.37 -36.96
C GLN A 68 10.11 -34.82 -36.71
N GLN A 69 10.99 -34.88 -37.72
CA GLN A 69 12.35 -34.33 -37.61
C GLN A 69 12.33 -32.81 -37.42
N GLY A 70 11.45 -32.10 -38.11
CA GLY A 70 11.29 -30.65 -37.97
C GLY A 70 10.70 -30.27 -36.62
N LEU A 71 9.70 -31.02 -36.14
CA LEU A 71 9.13 -30.84 -34.79
C LEU A 71 10.17 -31.09 -33.69
N GLN A 72 11.06 -32.06 -33.89
CA GLN A 72 12.14 -32.34 -32.94
C GLN A 72 13.15 -31.18 -32.88
N ALA A 73 13.55 -30.64 -34.04
CA ALA A 73 14.44 -29.48 -34.10
C ALA A 73 13.81 -28.24 -33.44
N LEU A 74 12.49 -28.08 -33.57
CA LEU A 74 11.75 -27.00 -32.94
C LEU A 74 11.67 -27.16 -31.42
N LEU A 75 11.50 -28.40 -30.92
CA LEU A 75 11.59 -28.70 -29.49
C LEU A 75 12.98 -28.38 -28.91
N ASP A 76 14.05 -28.65 -29.66
CA ASP A 76 15.41 -28.29 -29.22
C ASP A 76 15.64 -26.78 -29.21
N LEU A 77 14.96 -26.03 -30.08
CA LEU A 77 14.95 -24.57 -30.06
C LEU A 77 14.17 -24.06 -28.85
N ASP A 78 12.96 -24.59 -28.62
CA ASP A 78 12.10 -24.21 -27.50
C ASP A 78 12.79 -24.43 -26.16
N LYS A 79 13.56 -25.53 -26.01
CA LYS A 79 14.40 -25.78 -24.83
C LYS A 79 15.52 -24.76 -24.62
N LYS A 80 15.99 -24.10 -25.68
CA LYS A 80 17.03 -23.07 -25.58
C LYS A 80 16.44 -21.70 -25.32
N VAL A 81 15.27 -21.41 -25.90
CA VAL A 81 14.59 -20.11 -25.82
C VAL A 81 13.83 -19.98 -24.51
N PHE A 82 13.06 -21.00 -24.13
CA PHE A 82 12.26 -21.04 -22.91
C PHE A 82 13.05 -21.69 -21.77
N HIS A 83 14.24 -21.16 -21.53
CA HIS A 83 15.10 -21.59 -20.45
C HIS A 83 15.74 -20.39 -19.76
N VAL A 84 15.59 -20.34 -18.45
CA VAL A 84 16.24 -19.38 -17.55
C VAL A 84 17.58 -19.99 -17.15
N PRO A 85 18.70 -19.34 -17.52
CA PRO A 85 20.02 -19.82 -17.09
C PRO A 85 20.11 -19.83 -15.55
N PRO A 86 20.81 -20.81 -14.96
CA PRO A 86 20.87 -20.97 -13.50
C PRO A 86 21.54 -19.78 -12.78
N ASN A 87 22.34 -19.00 -13.51
CA ASN A 87 23.04 -17.84 -12.98
C ASN A 87 22.20 -16.55 -13.06
N VAL A 88 20.98 -16.61 -13.59
CA VAL A 88 20.08 -15.46 -13.73
C VAL A 88 19.03 -15.50 -12.64
N LEU A 89 19.04 -14.47 -11.79
CA LEU A 89 18.04 -14.27 -10.76
C LEU A 89 16.82 -13.60 -11.37
N LEU A 90 15.62 -14.12 -11.08
CA LEU A 90 14.38 -13.52 -11.55
C LEU A 90 14.08 -12.25 -10.75
N ALA A 91 13.45 -11.24 -11.37
CA ALA A 91 13.09 -10.00 -10.67
C ALA A 91 12.18 -10.23 -9.45
N GLN A 92 11.38 -11.30 -9.47
CA GLN A 92 10.54 -11.71 -8.33
C GLN A 92 11.37 -12.19 -7.13
N ASP A 93 12.53 -12.78 -7.42
CA ASP A 93 13.44 -13.34 -6.44
C ASP A 93 14.47 -12.30 -5.96
N LEU A 94 14.44 -11.07 -6.49
CA LEU A 94 15.38 -10.00 -6.13
C LEU A 94 15.29 -9.62 -4.65
N HIS A 95 14.14 -9.87 -4.02
CA HIS A 95 13.98 -9.73 -2.57
C HIS A 95 14.82 -10.73 -1.76
N PHE A 96 15.21 -11.87 -2.34
CA PHE A 96 16.14 -12.81 -1.72
C PHE A 96 17.60 -12.35 -1.79
N GLU A 97 17.97 -11.37 -2.62
CA GLU A 97 19.33 -10.78 -2.53
C GLU A 97 19.52 -10.06 -1.19
N ASN A 98 18.43 -9.53 -0.63
CA ASN A 98 18.38 -8.98 0.71
C ASN A 98 17.71 -10.00 1.63
N THR A 99 18.33 -11.16 1.86
CA THR A 99 17.87 -12.06 2.92
C THR A 99 17.96 -11.32 4.25
N PHE A 100 16.82 -10.83 4.75
CA PHE A 100 16.73 -10.43 6.15
C PHE A 100 16.98 -11.67 6.98
N THR A 101 17.94 -11.58 7.90
CA THR A 101 18.11 -12.64 8.88
C THR A 101 16.90 -12.66 9.81
N SER A 102 16.61 -13.79 10.45
CA SER A 102 15.55 -13.85 11.48
C SER A 102 15.75 -12.77 12.55
N GLU A 103 17.01 -12.45 12.86
CA GLU A 103 17.38 -11.39 13.79
C GLU A 103 17.02 -10.00 13.26
N ASP A 104 17.19 -9.72 11.96
CA ASP A 104 16.78 -8.46 11.34
C ASP A 104 15.25 -8.28 11.35
N GLU A 105 14.51 -9.36 11.14
CA GLU A 105 13.04 -9.34 11.21
C GLU A 105 12.55 -9.09 12.64
N GLU A 106 13.18 -9.73 13.63
CA GLU A 106 12.90 -9.51 15.05
C GLU A 106 13.24 -8.08 15.50
N GLN A 107 14.36 -7.53 15.04
CA GLN A 107 14.73 -6.13 15.33
C GLN A 107 13.73 -5.14 14.73
N LYS A 108 13.31 -5.35 13.48
CA LYS A 108 12.31 -4.48 12.83
C LYS A 108 10.95 -4.58 13.49
N THR A 109 10.54 -5.77 13.92
CA THR A 109 9.27 -5.94 14.64
C THR A 109 9.32 -5.27 16.01
N ALA A 110 10.42 -5.40 16.76
CA ALA A 110 10.63 -4.71 18.03
C ALA A 110 10.58 -3.18 17.88
N GLN A 111 11.27 -2.62 16.89
CA GLN A 111 11.22 -1.17 16.59
C GLN A 111 9.80 -0.71 16.25
N LEU A 112 9.05 -1.52 15.51
CA LEU A 112 7.67 -1.22 15.14
C LEU A 112 6.75 -1.23 16.37
N GLU A 113 6.95 -2.16 17.30
CA GLU A 113 6.23 -2.19 18.58
C GLU A 113 6.56 -0.99 19.47
N GLU A 114 7.82 -0.60 19.58
CA GLU A 114 8.24 0.59 20.30
C GLU A 114 7.60 1.85 19.71
N MET A 115 7.62 2.00 18.39
CA MET A 115 6.95 3.12 17.71
C MET A 115 5.44 3.13 17.94
N LYS A 116 4.78 1.96 18.01
CA LYS A 116 3.35 1.87 18.33
C LYS A 116 3.05 2.34 19.75
N ILE A 117 3.91 2.03 20.71
CA ILE A 117 3.77 2.47 22.10
C ILE A 117 3.91 3.99 22.16
N ILE A 118 4.99 4.54 21.61
CA ILE A 118 5.23 5.99 21.55
C ILE A 118 4.06 6.71 20.86
N PHE A 119 3.54 6.16 19.76
CA PHE A 119 2.41 6.75 19.06
C PHE A 119 1.15 6.82 19.95
N ARG A 120 0.86 5.77 20.73
CA ARG A 120 -0.29 5.76 21.65
C ARG A 120 -0.12 6.77 22.78
N GLU A 121 1.08 6.88 23.34
CA GLU A 121 1.39 7.87 24.38
C GLU A 121 1.24 9.30 23.84
N ASN A 122 1.77 9.57 22.65
CA ASN A 122 1.63 10.87 21.99
C ASN A 122 0.15 11.21 21.73
N MET A 123 -0.67 10.24 21.35
CA MET A 123 -2.11 10.45 21.18
C MET A 123 -2.81 10.78 22.50
N ALA A 124 -2.46 10.09 23.59
CA ALA A 124 -3.01 10.38 24.91
C ALA A 124 -2.61 11.78 25.40
N MET A 125 -1.34 12.15 25.24
CA MET A 125 -0.83 13.48 25.58
C MET A 125 -1.53 14.58 24.76
N LEU A 126 -1.71 14.37 23.46
CA LEU A 126 -2.39 15.33 22.59
C LEU A 126 -3.86 15.53 23.02
N ALA A 127 -4.54 14.47 23.43
CA ALA A 127 -5.89 14.58 23.98
C ALA A 127 -5.93 15.39 25.29
N GLN A 128 -4.94 15.21 26.17
CA GLN A 128 -4.82 16.00 27.40
C GLN A 128 -4.57 17.48 27.11
N LEU A 129 -3.62 17.79 26.22
CA LEU A 129 -3.32 19.16 25.82
C LEU A 129 -4.55 19.88 25.26
N LYS A 130 -5.34 19.21 24.42
CA LYS A 130 -6.60 19.77 23.92
C LYS A 130 -7.63 20.01 25.02
N ALA A 131 -7.71 19.11 26.00
CA ALA A 131 -8.61 19.30 27.14
C ALA A 131 -8.17 20.47 28.02
N GLU A 132 -6.87 20.68 28.19
CA GLU A 132 -6.31 21.84 28.90
C GLU A 132 -6.52 23.13 28.13
N GLU A 133 -6.26 23.14 26.82
CA GLU A 133 -6.52 24.29 25.94
C GLU A 133 -7.98 24.74 26.02
N SER A 134 -8.93 23.79 25.99
CA SER A 134 -10.35 24.09 26.18
C SER A 134 -10.65 24.75 27.54
N LYS A 135 -10.02 24.27 28.63
CA LYS A 135 -10.19 24.88 29.96
C LYS A 135 -9.61 26.29 30.01
N PHE A 136 -8.46 26.51 29.39
CA PHE A 136 -7.85 27.85 29.34
C PHE A 136 -8.69 28.81 28.52
N ALA A 137 -9.25 28.36 27.40
CA ALA A 137 -10.19 29.16 26.60
C ALA A 137 -11.44 29.57 27.41
N GLU A 138 -11.99 28.65 28.21
CA GLU A 138 -13.12 28.96 29.11
C GLU A 138 -12.75 29.96 30.21
N MET A 139 -11.52 29.90 30.72
CA MET A 139 -11.03 30.82 31.76
C MET A 139 -10.69 32.21 31.22
N GLU A 140 -10.42 32.36 29.93
CA GLU A 140 -10.01 33.62 29.31
C GLU A 140 -11.07 34.72 29.50
N ASP A 141 -12.35 34.39 29.31
CA ASP A 141 -13.46 35.33 29.53
C ASP A 141 -13.56 35.83 30.97
N VAL A 142 -13.25 34.96 31.95
CA VAL A 142 -13.28 35.31 33.37
C VAL A 142 -12.10 36.21 33.71
N LEU A 143 -10.91 35.90 33.20
CA LEU A 143 -9.71 36.72 33.40
C LEU A 143 -9.88 38.11 32.80
N GLN A 144 -10.46 38.22 31.61
CA GLN A 144 -10.74 39.53 31.00
C GLN A 144 -11.71 40.36 31.86
N LYS A 145 -12.75 39.73 32.42
CA LYS A 145 -13.68 40.42 33.34
C LYS A 145 -12.99 40.86 34.64
N GLU A 146 -12.11 40.03 35.20
CA GLU A 146 -11.34 40.38 36.40
C GLU A 146 -10.43 41.60 36.13
N ILE A 147 -9.75 41.62 34.98
CA ILE A 147 -8.90 42.75 34.55
C ILE A 147 -9.75 44.02 34.41
N GLN A 148 -10.91 43.94 33.73
CA GLN A 148 -11.83 45.08 33.60
C GLN A 148 -12.34 45.57 34.97
N MET A 149 -12.62 44.66 35.90
CA MET A 149 -13.05 45.01 37.25
C MET A 149 -11.94 45.69 38.05
N GLN A 150 -10.69 45.22 37.91
CA GLN A 150 -9.53 45.87 38.52
C GLN A 150 -9.25 47.26 37.95
N GLU A 151 -9.36 47.42 36.63
CA GLU A 151 -9.24 48.73 35.97
C GLU A 151 -10.31 49.69 36.50
N MET A 152 -11.58 49.27 36.55
CA MET A 152 -12.67 50.06 37.13
C MET A 152 -12.43 50.40 38.60
N ALA A 153 -11.97 49.45 39.42
CA ALA A 153 -11.66 49.69 40.82
C ALA A 153 -10.52 50.71 40.99
N HIS A 154 -9.48 50.61 40.15
CA HIS A 154 -8.36 51.54 40.14
C HIS A 154 -8.80 52.95 39.72
N GLU A 155 -9.67 53.07 38.71
CA GLU A 155 -10.27 54.35 38.31
C GLU A 155 -11.11 54.97 39.43
N VAL A 156 -11.96 54.17 40.10
CA VAL A 156 -12.76 54.63 41.23
C VAL A 156 -11.87 55.07 42.39
N CYS A 157 -10.84 54.29 42.75
CA CYS A 157 -9.88 54.67 43.78
C CYS A 157 -9.14 55.97 43.45
N ASN A 158 -8.76 56.18 42.18
CA ASN A 158 -8.15 57.45 41.74
C ASN A 158 -9.15 58.62 41.76
N SER A 159 -10.44 58.35 41.55
CA SER A 159 -11.51 59.35 41.66
C SER A 159 -11.81 59.75 43.11
N PHE A 160 -11.57 58.84 44.06
CA PHE A 160 -11.56 59.13 45.49
C PHE A 160 -10.31 59.93 45.83
N ASN A 161 -10.45 61.24 45.75
CA ASN A 161 -9.42 62.19 46.12
C ASN A 161 -9.24 62.17 47.65
N ALA A 162 -8.51 61.18 48.17
CA ALA A 162 -8.28 60.94 49.59
C ALA A 162 -7.72 62.18 50.31
N GLY A 163 -6.99 63.04 49.59
CA GLY A 163 -6.58 64.35 50.06
C GLY A 163 -7.76 65.24 50.48
N LYS A 164 -8.80 65.35 49.65
CA LYS A 164 -10.00 66.18 49.95
C LYS A 164 -10.83 65.63 51.10
N ILE A 165 -10.91 64.30 51.23
CA ILE A 165 -11.60 63.65 52.35
C ILE A 165 -10.82 63.86 53.64
N SER A 166 -9.48 63.75 53.60
CA SER A 166 -8.63 64.02 54.76
C SER A 166 -8.72 65.49 55.20
N GLU A 167 -8.77 66.44 54.25
CA GLU A 167 -8.98 67.86 54.53
C GLU A 167 -10.36 68.12 55.15
N PHE A 168 -11.41 67.44 54.68
CA PHE A 168 -12.76 67.54 55.22
C PHE A 168 -12.85 66.96 56.65
N CYS A 169 -12.29 65.77 56.89
CA CYS A 169 -12.24 65.17 58.22
C CYS A 169 -11.40 66.00 59.20
N ASN A 170 -10.28 66.56 58.75
CA ASN A 170 -9.46 67.46 59.57
C ASN A 170 -10.20 68.76 59.92
N ARG A 171 -11.00 69.32 58.99
CA ARG A 171 -11.85 70.49 59.28
C ARG A 171 -12.93 70.20 60.32
N ILE A 172 -13.61 69.05 60.22
CA ILE A 172 -14.62 68.63 61.21
C ILE A 172 -13.99 68.36 62.58
N ALA A 173 -12.78 67.77 62.62
CA ALA A 173 -12.06 67.54 63.86
C ALA A 173 -11.60 68.85 64.53
N SER A 174 -11.29 69.89 63.75
CA SER A 174 -10.94 71.22 64.25
C SER A 174 -12.14 72.07 64.68
N ASP A 175 -13.35 71.76 64.20
CA ASP A 175 -14.60 72.47 64.55
C ASP A 175 -15.30 71.90 65.79
N GLN A 176 -14.74 70.87 66.46
CA GLN A 176 -15.25 70.48 67.77
C GLN A 176 -14.90 71.54 68.83
N PRO A 177 -15.88 72.19 69.46
CA PRO A 177 -15.62 73.19 70.48
C PRO A 177 -14.97 72.52 71.68
N LYS A 178 -13.78 73.00 72.07
CA LYS A 178 -13.18 72.67 73.36
C LYS A 178 -14.19 73.00 74.46
N ALA A 179 -14.66 71.96 75.16
CA ALA A 179 -15.33 72.11 76.44
C ALA A 179 -14.33 72.75 77.42
N THR A 180 -14.39 74.07 77.55
CA THR A 180 -13.64 74.81 78.56
C THR A 180 -14.31 74.59 79.91
N LYS A 181 -13.58 73.96 80.82
CA LYS A 181 -13.81 74.03 82.27
C LYS A 181 -13.77 75.50 82.70
N ILE A 182 -14.86 75.96 83.33
CA ILE A 182 -14.98 76.56 84.68
C ILE A 182 -16.47 76.87 84.87
#